data_AF-A0A8X6QIK4-F1
#
_entry.id   AF-A0A8X6QIK4-F1
#
_cell.length_a   1.000
_cell.length_b   1.000
_cell.length_c   1.000
_cell.angle_alpha   90.00
_cell.angle_beta   90.00
_cell.angle_gamma   90.00
#
_symmetry.space_group_name_H-M   'P 1'
#
loop_
_entity.id
_entity.type
_entity.pdbx_description
1 polymer ?
#
loop_
_entity_poly.entity_id
_entity_poly.type
_entity_poly.pdbx_seq_one_letter_code
_entity_poly.pdbx_strand_id
1 'polypeptide(L)'
;MCAYQRGKVCLIKWMDKKPVSLLSTIHNPVMIEVPSYKDEARKKPKVVMEYNNTMGGVERMDQHLTNYPVTKKRGKKYKKNILPPFRYIVVECF
;
A
#
# COMPACT_ATOMS: atom_id res chain seq x y z
N MET A 1 -9.43 -17.75 -10.95
CA MET A 1 -8.36 -17.55 -9.95
C MET A 1 -7.55 -18.82 -9.92
N CYS A 2 -6.23 -18.72 -9.97
CA CYS A 2 -5.34 -19.87 -9.73
C CYS A 2 -4.59 -19.61 -8.43
N ALA A 3 -4.55 -20.60 -7.53
CA ALA A 3 -3.78 -20.53 -6.30
C ALA A 3 -2.89 -21.77 -6.21
N TYR A 4 -1.64 -21.56 -5.83
CA TYR A 4 -0.66 -22.63 -5.60
C TYR A 4 -0.07 -22.43 -4.21
N GLN A 5 -0.08 -23.47 -3.39
CA GLN A 5 0.49 -23.42 -2.06
C GLN A 5 1.62 -24.43 -1.93
N ARG A 6 2.78 -23.95 -1.49
CA ARG A 6 3.93 -24.79 -1.13
C ARG A 6 4.30 -24.52 0.33
N GLY A 7 3.91 -25.43 1.21
CA GLY A 7 4.08 -25.27 2.65
C GLY A 7 3.29 -24.07 3.18
N LYS A 8 4.00 -23.10 3.77
CA LYS A 8 3.42 -21.85 4.31
C LYS A 8 3.29 -20.74 3.27
N VAL A 9 3.84 -20.90 2.06
CA VAL A 9 3.80 -19.87 1.03
C VAL A 9 2.66 -20.16 0.05
N CYS A 10 1.80 -19.17 -0.17
CA CYS A 10 0.70 -19.19 -1.13
C CYS A 10 0.98 -18.17 -2.25
N LEU A 11 0.96 -18.65 -3.49
CA LEU A 11 0.95 -17.87 -4.72
C LEU A 11 -0.48 -17.78 -5.23
N ILE A 12 -0.97 -16.57 -5.46
CA ILE A 12 -2.31 -16.31 -5.98
C ILE A 12 -2.17 -15.52 -7.28
N LYS A 13 -2.76 -16.04 -8.36
CA LYS A 13 -2.94 -15.35 -9.62
C LYS A 13 -4.42 -15.06 -9.84
N TRP A 14 -4.76 -13.78 -9.82
CA TRP A 14 -6.11 -13.28 -10.01
C TRP A 14 -6.17 -12.39 -11.26
N MET A 15 -7.25 -12.49 -12.02
CA MET A 15 -7.53 -11.62 -13.16
C MET A 15 -8.66 -10.68 -12.77
N ASP A 16 -8.35 -9.38 -12.73
CA ASP A 16 -9.34 -8.31 -12.74
C ASP A 16 -9.41 -7.76 -14.18
N LYS A 17 -9.11 -6.48 -14.41
CA LYS A 17 -8.82 -5.96 -15.77
C LYS A 17 -7.47 -6.40 -16.32
N LYS A 18 -6.51 -6.67 -15.44
CA LYS A 18 -5.14 -7.11 -15.74
C LYS A 18 -4.78 -8.28 -14.82
N PRO A 19 -3.83 -9.15 -15.20
CA PRO A 19 -3.39 -10.23 -14.35
C PRO A 19 -2.60 -9.66 -13.17
N VAL A 20 -3.04 -9.99 -11.95
CA VAL A 20 -2.40 -9.64 -10.69
C VAL A 20 -1.88 -10.93 -10.05
N SER A 21 -0.59 -10.96 -9.74
CA SER A 21 0.08 -12.06 -9.06
C SER A 21 0.51 -11.61 -7.67
N LEU A 22 0.20 -12.39 -6.64
CA LEU A 22 0.45 -12.09 -5.23
C LEU A 22 1.12 -13.27 -4.57
N LEU A 23 2.04 -12.99 -3.66
CA LEU A 23 2.67 -13.96 -2.78
C LEU A 23 2.34 -13.59 -1.34
N SER A 24 1.81 -14.54 -0.58
CA SER A 24 1.55 -14.38 0.86
C SER A 24 2.05 -15.61 1.62
N THR A 25 2.55 -15.40 2.84
CA THR A 25 3.01 -16.47 3.74
C THR A 25 2.02 -16.77 4.87
N ILE A 26 0.95 -15.99 4.97
CA ILE A 26 0.03 -16.00 6.11
C ILE A 26 -1.40 -16.30 5.64
N HIS A 27 -1.76 -15.94 4.41
CA HIS A 27 -3.15 -15.90 3.99
C HIS A 27 -3.53 -17.09 3.13
N ASN A 28 -4.71 -17.64 3.38
CA ASN A 28 -5.32 -18.67 2.56
C ASN A 28 -5.96 -18.05 1.29
N PRO A 29 -6.06 -18.82 0.19
CA PRO A 29 -6.68 -18.37 -1.06
C PRO A 29 -8.21 -18.33 -0.94
N VAL A 30 -8.73 -17.41 -0.13
CA VAL A 30 -10.17 -17.19 0.05
C VAL A 30 -10.63 -16.01 -0.81
N MET A 31 -11.75 -16.20 -1.50
CA MET A 31 -12.45 -15.14 -2.23
C MET A 31 -13.52 -14.53 -1.34
N ILE A 32 -13.61 -13.21 -1.32
CA ILE A 32 -14.63 -12.46 -0.59
C ILE A 32 -15.42 -11.59 -1.56
N GLU A 33 -16.70 -11.39 -1.24
CA GLU A 33 -17.56 -10.45 -1.94
C GLU A 33 -17.34 -9.07 -1.35
N VAL A 34 -16.94 -8.13 -2.21
CA VAL A 34 -16.68 -6.75 -1.83
C VAL A 34 -17.77 -5.88 -2.46
N PRO A 35 -18.51 -5.07 -1.67
CA PRO A 35 -19.48 -4.15 -2.21
C PRO A 35 -18.77 -3.13 -3.11
N SER A 36 -19.31 -2.94 -4.32
CA SER A 36 -18.86 -1.90 -5.24
C SER A 36 -19.75 -0.68 -5.11
N TYR A 37 -19.21 0.49 -5.44
CA TYR A 37 -19.95 1.77 -5.48
C TYR A 37 -21.14 1.76 -6.45
N LYS A 38 -21.20 0.78 -7.38
CA LYS A 38 -22.28 0.62 -8.37
C LYS A 38 -23.28 -0.48 -8.00
N ASP A 39 -23.43 -0.82 -6.72
CA ASP A 39 -24.29 -1.90 -6.19
C ASP A 39 -24.01 -3.33 -6.71
N GLU A 40 -22.98 -3.51 -7.54
CA GLU A 40 -22.51 -4.83 -7.97
C GLU A 40 -21.50 -5.40 -6.95
N ALA A 41 -21.82 -6.53 -6.32
CA ALA A 41 -20.86 -7.25 -5.50
C ALA A 41 -19.72 -7.81 -6.38
N ARG A 42 -18.47 -7.41 -6.11
CA ARG A 42 -17.29 -7.90 -6.82
C ARG A 42 -16.55 -8.94 -6.01
N LYS A 43 -16.28 -10.09 -6.63
CA LYS A 43 -15.47 -11.15 -6.01
C LYS A 43 -13.99 -10.79 -6.13
N LYS A 44 -13.34 -10.55 -4.98
CA LYS A 44 -11.91 -10.26 -4.89
C LYS A 44 -11.23 -11.22 -3.91
N PRO A 45 -9.96 -11.59 -4.13
CA PRO A 45 -9.20 -12.34 -3.13
C PRO A 45 -9.06 -11.51 -1.84
N LYS A 46 -9.25 -12.14 -0.68
CA LYS A 46 -9.06 -11.49 0.62
C LYS A 46 -7.66 -10.86 0.75
N VAL A 47 -6.65 -11.55 0.24
CA VAL A 47 -5.26 -11.11 0.21
C VAL A 47 -5.07 -9.77 -0.51
N VAL A 48 -5.82 -9.51 -1.60
CA VAL A 48 -5.76 -8.23 -2.31
C VAL A 48 -6.27 -7.10 -1.43
N MET A 49 -7.35 -7.35 -0.68
CA MET A 49 -7.95 -6.33 0.19
C MET A 49 -7.05 -5.99 1.37
N GLU A 50 -6.50 -7.00 2.04
CA GLU A 50 -5.56 -6.81 3.17
C GLU A 50 -4.27 -6.12 2.71
N TYR A 51 -3.77 -6.48 1.53
CA TYR A 51 -2.63 -5.81 0.91
C TYR A 51 -2.94 -4.33 0.64
N ASN A 52 -4.06 -4.01 -0.01
CA ASN A 52 -4.43 -2.64 -0.31
C ASN A 52 -4.64 -1.78 0.95
N ASN A 53 -5.17 -2.37 2.03
CA ASN A 53 -5.33 -1.69 3.30
C ASN A 53 -3.99 -1.36 3.97
N THR A 54 -2.99 -2.22 3.81
CA THR A 54 -1.68 -2.09 4.48
C THR A 54 -0.67 -1.29 3.66
N MET A 55 -0.71 -1.40 2.32
CA MET A 55 0.26 -0.80 1.41
C MET A 55 0.29 0.74 1.48
N GLY A 56 -0.84 1.38 1.82
CA GLY A 56 -0.96 2.84 1.84
C GLY A 56 -0.14 3.56 2.90
N GLY A 57 0.52 2.86 3.83
CA GLY A 57 1.30 3.50 4.90
C GLY A 57 2.43 4.38 4.37
N VAL A 58 3.27 3.84 3.47
CA VAL A 58 4.43 4.57 2.94
C VAL A 58 4.01 5.75 2.05
N GLU A 59 3.05 5.52 1.16
CA GLU A 59 2.55 6.55 0.23
C GLU A 59 1.85 7.70 0.95
N ARG A 60 1.05 7.40 2.00
CA ARG A 60 0.42 8.45 2.81
C ARG A 60 1.47 9.29 3.53
N MET A 61 2.48 8.65 4.13
CA MET A 61 3.56 9.38 4.80
C MET A 61 4.30 10.31 3.82
N ASP A 62 4.60 9.84 2.60
CA ASP A 62 5.23 10.66 1.56
C ASP A 62 4.32 11.79 1.04
N GLN A 63 3.01 11.55 0.94
CA GLN A 63 2.02 12.58 0.61
C GLN A 63 1.92 13.66 1.69
N HIS A 64 1.85 13.26 2.97
CA HIS A 64 1.87 14.17 4.10
C HIS A 64 3.16 14.97 4.15
N LEU A 65 4.29 14.34 3.85
CA LEU A 65 5.57 15.01 3.67
C LEU A 65 5.37 16.12 2.62
N THR A 66 5.01 15.76 1.39
CA THR A 66 4.92 16.68 0.25
C THR A 66 4.03 17.90 0.51
N ASN A 67 2.96 17.73 1.29
CA ASN A 67 2.02 18.79 1.66
C ASN A 67 2.56 19.85 2.64
N TYR A 68 3.71 19.61 3.29
CA TYR A 68 4.42 20.61 4.11
C TYR A 68 5.68 21.15 3.41
N PRO A 69 5.56 22.11 2.46
CA PRO A 69 6.71 22.67 1.76
C PRO A 69 7.50 23.65 2.65
N VAL A 70 8.36 23.15 3.53
CA VAL A 70 9.33 23.97 4.29
C VAL A 70 10.59 24.28 3.45
N THR A 71 10.71 23.68 2.27
CA THR A 71 11.85 23.91 1.37
C THR A 71 11.68 25.22 0.60
N LYS A 72 12.08 26.34 1.23
CA LYS A 72 12.46 27.55 0.45
C LYS A 72 13.41 27.10 -0.65
N LYS A 73 13.04 27.31 -1.92
CA LYS A 73 13.79 26.93 -3.15
C LYS A 73 15.26 27.42 -3.17
N ARG A 74 15.66 28.26 -2.21
CA ARG A 74 16.94 28.96 -2.13
C ARG A 74 17.72 28.52 -0.88
N GLY A 75 18.17 27.27 -0.84
CA GLY A 75 18.96 26.71 0.27
C GLY A 75 20.10 25.83 -0.23
N LYS A 76 21.32 26.11 0.24
CA LYS A 76 22.52 25.29 -0.04
C LYS A 76 22.25 23.81 0.29
N LYS A 77 22.81 22.88 -0.50
CA LYS A 77 22.49 21.44 -0.52
C LYS A 77 22.50 20.77 0.87
N TYR A 78 23.36 21.22 1.80
CA TYR A 78 23.42 20.71 3.18
C TYR A 78 22.13 20.94 4.00
N LYS A 79 21.34 21.99 3.69
CA LYS A 79 20.06 22.23 4.38
C LYS A 79 19.01 21.16 4.04
N LYS A 80 19.14 20.51 2.88
CA LYS A 80 18.26 19.39 2.50
C LYS A 80 18.49 18.13 3.33
N ASN A 81 19.61 18.03 4.04
CA ASN A 81 19.94 16.84 4.84
C ASN A 81 19.55 17.01 6.32
N ILE A 82 19.40 18.26 6.80
CA ILE A 82 19.06 18.59 8.20
C ILE A 82 17.54 18.74 8.40
N LEU A 83 16.80 19.22 7.40
CA LEU A 83 15.34 19.37 7.46
C LEU A 83 14.50 18.06 7.41
N PRO A 84 14.89 16.99 6.70
CA PRO A 84 14.11 15.75 6.67
C PRO A 84 13.86 15.12 8.05
N PRO A 85 14.85 14.95 8.94
CA PRO A 85 14.60 14.33 10.25
C PRO A 85 13.62 15.15 11.10
N PHE A 86 13.66 16.48 11.05
CA PHE A 86 12.64 17.33 11.72
C PHE A 86 11.23 17.15 11.15
N ARG A 87 11.10 16.77 9.87
CA ARG A 87 9.81 16.58 9.20
C ARG A 87 9.14 15.25 9.57
N TYR A 88 9.92 14.18 9.74
CA TYR A 88 9.42 12.89 10.22
C TYR A 88 8.87 13.00 11.65
N ILE A 89 9.57 13.73 12.53
CA ILE A 89 9.14 13.94 13.93
C ILE A 89 7.76 14.62 14.00
N VAL A 90 7.50 15.62 13.15
CA VAL A 90 6.20 16.31 13.13
C VAL A 90 5.07 15.41 12.62
N VAL A 91 5.34 14.50 11.67
CA VAL A 91 4.33 13.56 11.15
C VAL A 91 4.06 12.42 12.13
N GLU A 92 5.05 11.96 12.89
CA GLU A 92 4.86 10.92 13.93
C GLU A 92 4.19 11.44 15.22
N CYS A 93 4.19 12.76 15.46
CA CYS A 93 3.55 13.37 16.63
C CYS A 93 2.04 13.64 16.48
N PHE A 94 1.41 13.28 15.35
CA PHE A 94 -0.04 13.44 15.11
C PHE A 94 -0.74 12.12 14.80
#